data_AF-A0A7K4P351-F1
#
_entry.id   AF-A0A7K4P351-F1
#
_cell.length_a   1.000
_cell.length_b   1.000
_cell.length_c   1.000
_cell.angle_alpha   90.00
_cell.angle_beta   90.00
_cell.angle_gamma   90.00
#
_symmetry.space_group_name_H-M   'P 1'
#
loop_
_entity.id
_entity.type
_entity.pdbx_description
1 polymer ?
#
loop_
_entity_poly.entity_id
_entity_poly.type
_entity_poly.pdbx_seq_one_letter_code
_entity_poly.pdbx_strand_id
1 'polypeptide(L)'
;MELSNNSSKGKLFISGIIPFAFLVILILYIFGPGSDLLDFGIPLPEITIEKVDFVDSEIQVTVRNTGPIPVEVVMADVNDRIRAAAVEPDGFLERFETTLVGIPYEWNLAQPYIIGITIEDGTRFEKEIEAAAPALKPSFDLVIFFAVIGTYVGIIPVMIGLLWLPFIKRISKQKYHFFLALTIGLLFFLAIDSIEEAIDVSDESLAGIFNGTLLVATVIVLSFLGLYYFGDKLVKKADSLKITKPVAIALMISIGIGIHNFGEGLAIGAAIGIGSIAFSTFLIVGFALHNTTEGIAIAAPMSRGKLMLGKLAAMGLIAGSPAIFGAWVGGFVYSPFTSVIFLAIGAGAIFQVIVVIMKWIREEGDKNLSSAAVVSGFAVGMLVMYLTSILV
;
A
#
# COMPACT_ATOMS: atom_id res chain seq x y z
N MET A 1 29.72 -0.38 53.02
CA MET A 1 29.88 0.96 52.44
C MET A 1 29.50 0.86 50.97
N GLU A 2 28.20 1.03 50.70
CA GLU A 2 27.63 0.97 49.35
C GLU A 2 28.08 2.22 48.57
N LEU A 3 28.83 2.01 47.49
CA LEU A 3 29.21 3.09 46.58
C LEU A 3 28.03 3.37 45.64
N SER A 4 27.34 4.46 45.93
CA SER A 4 26.52 5.32 45.06
C SER A 4 26.49 4.91 43.56
N ASN A 5 25.48 4.12 43.19
CA ASN A 5 25.18 3.76 41.80
C ASN A 5 24.33 4.82 41.06
N ASN A 6 23.99 5.95 41.71
CA ASN A 6 23.13 7.01 41.15
C ASN A 6 23.89 8.04 40.29
N SER A 7 25.19 8.23 40.48
CA SER A 7 26.00 9.21 39.73
C SER A 7 26.19 8.81 38.25
N SER A 8 26.27 7.51 37.97
CA SER A 8 26.49 6.96 36.62
C SER A 8 25.27 7.14 35.71
N LYS A 9 24.05 6.89 36.23
CA LYS A 9 22.81 7.06 35.46
C LYS A 9 22.53 8.52 35.10
N GLY A 10 22.83 9.46 36.03
CA GLY A 10 22.70 10.89 35.78
C GLY A 10 23.65 11.39 34.71
N LYS A 11 24.93 10.99 34.77
CA LYS A 11 25.92 11.31 33.72
C LYS A 11 25.56 10.72 32.36
N LEU A 12 25.05 9.49 32.34
CA LEU A 12 24.59 8.81 31.11
C LEU A 12 23.38 9.52 30.47
N PHE A 13 22.41 9.92 31.30
CA PHE A 13 21.23 10.65 30.86
C PHE A 13 21.59 12.05 30.35
N ILE A 14 22.46 12.76 31.06
CA ILE A 14 22.98 14.07 30.65
C ILE A 14 23.77 13.96 29.35
N SER A 15 24.65 12.96 29.20
CA SER A 15 25.38 12.72 27.94
C SER A 15 24.47 12.34 26.78
N GLY A 16 23.30 11.75 27.05
CA GLY A 16 22.29 11.47 26.02
C GLY A 16 21.53 12.71 25.58
N ILE A 17 21.21 13.62 26.51
CA ILE A 17 20.42 14.83 26.24
C ILE A 17 21.24 15.94 25.59
N ILE A 18 22.51 16.08 25.97
CA ILE A 18 23.39 17.15 25.47
C ILE A 18 23.44 17.19 23.93
N PRO A 19 23.66 16.08 23.19
CA PRO A 19 23.62 16.08 21.74
C PRO A 19 22.27 16.55 21.15
N PHE A 20 21.14 16.15 21.75
CA PHE A 20 19.82 16.62 21.31
C PHE A 20 19.62 18.11 21.59
N ALA A 21 20.11 18.61 22.73
CA ALA A 21 20.04 20.04 23.03
C ALA A 21 20.86 20.85 22.01
N PHE A 22 22.07 20.41 21.68
CA PHE A 22 22.87 21.04 20.62
C PHE A 22 22.22 20.93 19.24
N LEU A 23 21.57 19.80 18.92
CA LEU A 23 20.82 19.64 17.68
C LEU A 23 19.64 20.63 17.61
N VAL A 24 18.88 20.78 18.70
CA VAL A 24 17.79 21.77 18.77
C VAL A 24 18.33 23.19 18.63
N ILE A 25 19.42 23.53 19.31
CA ILE A 25 20.08 24.84 19.16
C ILE A 25 20.52 25.08 17.72
N LEU A 26 21.14 24.08 17.08
CA LEU A 26 21.55 24.18 15.68
C LEU A 26 20.36 24.40 14.75
N ILE A 27 19.27 23.64 14.93
CA ILE A 27 18.03 23.82 14.14
C ILE A 27 17.46 25.22 14.35
N LEU A 28 17.33 25.68 15.59
CA LEU A 28 16.83 27.04 15.89
C LEU A 28 17.73 28.14 15.32
N TYR A 29 19.05 27.92 15.29
CA TYR A 29 19.98 28.85 14.67
C TYR A 29 19.79 28.88 13.15
N ILE A 30 19.80 27.72 12.48
CA ILE A 30 19.67 27.59 11.02
C ILE A 30 18.33 28.19 10.53
N PHE A 31 17.22 27.89 11.21
CA PHE A 31 15.90 28.40 10.83
C PHE A 31 15.55 29.76 11.44
N GLY A 32 16.47 30.38 12.17
CA GLY A 32 16.30 31.69 12.79
C GLY A 32 17.40 32.65 12.35
N PRO A 33 18.34 33.04 13.24
CA PRO A 33 19.40 34.01 12.91
C PRO A 33 20.33 33.62 11.75
N GLY A 34 20.44 32.33 11.44
CA GLY A 34 21.27 31.80 10.35
C GLY A 34 20.49 31.57 9.05
N SER A 35 19.21 31.95 8.98
CA SER A 35 18.37 31.70 7.80
C SER A 35 18.86 32.41 6.54
N ASP A 36 19.53 33.56 6.68
CA ASP A 36 20.17 34.27 5.57
C ASP A 36 21.25 33.42 4.86
N LEU A 37 21.85 32.45 5.55
CA LEU A 37 22.81 31.51 4.95
C LEU A 37 22.13 30.45 4.07
N LEU A 38 20.80 30.39 4.09
CA LEU A 38 19.96 29.47 3.31
C LEU A 38 19.19 30.19 2.19
N ASP A 39 19.35 31.50 2.02
CA ASP A 39 18.67 32.29 1.00
C ASP A 39 19.35 32.11 -0.37
N PHE A 40 19.08 30.96 -1.00
CA PHE A 40 19.69 30.56 -2.28
C PHE A 40 18.85 30.96 -3.51
N GLY A 41 17.73 31.65 -3.34
CA GLY A 41 16.88 32.08 -4.44
C GLY A 41 15.42 32.32 -4.06
N ILE A 42 14.63 32.69 -5.05
CA ILE A 42 13.20 32.96 -4.88
C ILE A 42 12.46 31.62 -4.93
N PRO A 43 11.66 31.28 -3.90
CA PRO A 43 10.82 30.10 -3.95
C PRO A 43 9.84 30.17 -5.13
N LEU A 44 9.68 29.08 -5.86
CA LEU A 44 8.69 28.98 -6.92
C LEU A 44 7.33 28.57 -6.33
N PRO A 45 6.21 29.03 -6.91
CA PRO A 45 4.90 28.54 -6.54
C PRO A 45 4.75 27.08 -6.98
N GLU A 46 3.96 26.32 -6.24
CA GLU A 46 3.67 24.92 -6.56
C GLU A 46 2.28 24.56 -6.05
N ILE A 47 1.43 24.10 -6.96
CA ILE A 47 0.14 23.50 -6.61
C ILE A 47 0.07 22.07 -7.13
N THR A 48 -0.70 21.24 -6.44
CA THR A 48 -0.99 19.87 -6.85
C THR A 48 -2.48 19.71 -7.11
N ILE A 49 -2.82 19.14 -8.27
CA ILE A 49 -4.19 18.73 -8.61
C ILE A 49 -4.41 17.33 -8.01
N GLU A 50 -5.01 17.28 -6.83
CA GLU A 50 -5.15 16.04 -6.04
C GLU A 50 -6.24 15.12 -6.63
N LYS A 51 -7.36 15.71 -7.07
CA LYS A 51 -8.53 14.96 -7.52
C LYS A 51 -9.28 15.70 -8.62
N VAL A 52 -9.80 14.94 -9.59
CA VAL A 52 -10.68 15.43 -10.65
C VAL A 52 -11.93 14.55 -10.69
N ASP A 53 -13.07 15.11 -10.29
CA ASP A 53 -14.37 14.43 -10.29
C ASP A 53 -15.23 14.97 -11.44
N PHE A 54 -15.81 14.06 -12.23
CA PHE A 54 -16.74 14.42 -13.30
C PHE A 54 -18.17 14.25 -12.78
N VAL A 55 -18.91 15.36 -12.66
CA VAL A 55 -20.24 15.40 -12.04
C VAL A 55 -21.20 16.15 -12.95
N ASP A 56 -22.17 15.44 -13.52
CA ASP A 56 -23.20 16.01 -14.41
C ASP A 56 -22.56 16.87 -15.52
N SER A 57 -22.80 18.19 -15.56
CA SER A 57 -22.20 19.12 -16.54
C SER A 57 -21.04 19.96 -15.96
N GLU A 58 -20.33 19.43 -14.98
CA GLU A 58 -19.24 20.09 -14.25
C GLU A 58 -18.06 19.14 -14.02
N ILE A 59 -16.85 19.69 -14.10
CA ILE A 59 -15.61 19.04 -13.68
C ILE A 59 -15.15 19.71 -12.40
N GLN A 60 -15.07 18.95 -11.31
CA GLN A 60 -14.70 19.43 -9.99
C GLN A 60 -13.24 19.04 -9.69
N VAL A 61 -12.40 20.05 -9.46
CA VAL A 61 -10.94 19.88 -9.33
C VAL A 61 -10.51 20.29 -7.93
N THR A 62 -9.95 19.35 -7.17
CA THR A 62 -9.38 19.63 -5.85
C THR A 62 -7.92 20.05 -6.00
N VAL A 63 -7.61 21.28 -5.61
CA VAL A 63 -6.27 21.87 -5.74
C VAL A 63 -5.70 22.16 -4.37
N ARG A 64 -4.45 21.75 -4.11
CA ARG A 64 -3.72 22.06 -2.88
C ARG A 64 -2.48 22.90 -3.19
N ASN A 65 -2.23 23.95 -2.40
CA ASN A 65 -0.93 24.62 -2.41
C ASN A 65 0.10 23.76 -1.69
N THR A 66 1.07 23.26 -2.45
CA THR A 66 2.14 22.38 -1.96
C THR A 66 3.49 23.08 -1.93
N GLY A 67 3.55 24.30 -2.47
CA GLY A 67 4.70 25.17 -2.50
C GLY A 67 4.98 25.84 -1.15
N PRO A 68 6.13 26.52 -1.05
CA PRO A 68 6.54 27.24 0.14
C PRO A 68 5.89 28.61 0.30
N ILE A 69 5.24 29.16 -0.74
CA ILE A 69 4.61 30.49 -0.77
C ILE A 69 3.10 30.40 -0.99
N PRO A 70 2.31 31.38 -0.51
CA PRO A 70 0.90 31.49 -0.87
C PRO A 70 0.71 31.73 -2.37
N VAL A 71 -0.43 31.28 -2.90
CA VAL A 71 -0.79 31.42 -4.33
C VAL A 71 -2.28 31.76 -4.46
N GLU A 72 -2.69 32.31 -5.60
CA GLU A 72 -4.08 32.60 -5.94
C GLU A 72 -4.45 31.95 -7.28
N VAL A 73 -5.45 31.06 -7.26
CA VAL A 73 -6.02 30.44 -8.45
C VAL A 73 -6.86 31.47 -9.20
N VAL A 74 -6.46 31.83 -10.42
CA VAL A 74 -7.14 32.87 -11.22
C VAL A 74 -7.86 32.31 -12.44
N MET A 75 -7.47 31.14 -12.94
CA MET A 75 -8.05 30.57 -14.15
C MET A 75 -8.01 29.04 -14.17
N ALA A 76 -8.96 28.44 -14.87
CA ALA A 76 -8.95 27.03 -15.21
C ALA A 76 -9.27 26.80 -16.69
N ASP A 77 -8.73 25.73 -17.25
CA ASP A 77 -8.98 25.30 -18.63
C ASP A 77 -9.13 23.79 -18.74
N VAL A 78 -9.81 23.36 -19.81
CA VAL A 78 -10.02 21.95 -20.15
C VAL A 78 -9.66 21.77 -21.62
N ASN A 79 -8.61 20.99 -21.90
CA ASN A 79 -8.01 20.84 -23.23
C ASN A 79 -7.67 22.20 -23.87
N ASP A 80 -6.94 23.04 -23.13
CA ASP A 80 -6.53 24.41 -23.49
C ASP A 80 -7.69 25.40 -23.73
N ARG A 81 -8.92 25.00 -23.39
CA ARG A 81 -10.10 25.88 -23.49
C ARG A 81 -10.40 26.49 -22.14
N ILE A 82 -10.10 27.79 -22.05
CA ILE A 82 -10.37 28.61 -20.88
C ILE A 82 -11.86 28.59 -20.54
N ARG A 83 -12.18 28.36 -19.27
CA ARG A 83 -13.56 28.39 -18.75
C ARG A 83 -13.63 29.29 -17.52
N ALA A 84 -14.79 29.92 -17.34
CA ALA A 84 -15.10 30.57 -16.08
C ALA A 84 -15.34 29.46 -15.04
N ALA A 85 -14.45 29.35 -14.05
CA ALA A 85 -14.56 28.38 -12.98
C ALA A 85 -14.97 29.07 -11.68
N ALA A 86 -15.78 28.38 -10.88
CA ALA A 86 -16.05 28.78 -9.49
C ALA A 86 -14.93 28.21 -8.61
N VAL A 87 -14.47 28.98 -7.63
CA VAL A 87 -13.44 28.55 -6.69
C VAL A 87 -13.98 28.71 -5.27
N GLU A 88 -14.06 27.62 -4.52
CA GLU A 88 -14.66 27.57 -3.17
C GLU A 88 -13.67 26.98 -2.14
N PRO A 89 -13.44 27.63 -0.98
CA PRO A 89 -14.15 28.83 -0.49
C PRO A 89 -13.69 30.14 -1.14
N ASP A 90 -12.43 30.22 -1.55
CA ASP A 90 -11.86 31.30 -2.35
C ASP A 90 -10.63 30.80 -3.13
N GLY A 91 -10.09 31.66 -4.00
CA GLY A 91 -8.94 31.33 -4.85
C GLY A 91 -7.58 31.43 -4.16
N PHE A 92 -7.50 32.02 -2.97
CA PHE A 92 -6.26 32.22 -2.25
C PHE A 92 -5.95 30.98 -1.39
N LEU A 93 -4.73 30.47 -1.54
CA LEU A 93 -4.29 29.27 -0.86
C LEU A 93 -3.02 29.57 -0.07
N GLU A 94 -3.12 29.59 1.25
CA GLU A 94 -1.94 29.46 2.10
C GLU A 94 -1.33 28.07 1.92
N ARG A 95 -0.09 27.92 2.40
CA ARG A 95 0.62 26.65 2.29
C ARG A 95 -0.17 25.51 2.94
N PHE A 96 -0.36 24.42 2.18
CA PHE A 96 -1.16 23.23 2.49
C PHE A 96 -2.68 23.42 2.50
N GLU A 97 -3.20 24.60 2.22
CA GLU A 97 -4.64 24.80 2.05
C GLU A 97 -5.11 24.17 0.74
N THR A 98 -6.41 23.87 0.70
CA THR A 98 -7.07 23.20 -0.41
C THR A 98 -8.31 23.98 -0.81
N THR A 99 -8.54 24.11 -2.11
CA THR A 99 -9.74 24.74 -2.68
C THR A 99 -10.34 23.82 -3.73
N LEU A 100 -11.65 23.98 -3.96
CA LEU A 100 -12.38 23.28 -5.00
C LEU A 100 -12.61 24.22 -6.19
N VAL A 101 -12.14 23.82 -7.36
CA VAL A 101 -12.34 24.54 -8.62
C VAL A 101 -13.41 23.80 -9.44
N GLY A 102 -14.62 24.36 -9.49
CA GLY A 102 -15.74 23.87 -10.28
C GLY A 102 -15.74 24.46 -11.69
N ILE A 103 -15.52 23.62 -12.70
CA ILE A 103 -15.42 24.03 -14.11
C ILE A 103 -16.67 23.57 -14.86
N PRO A 104 -17.57 24.47 -15.28
CA PRO A 104 -18.72 24.12 -16.10
C PRO A 104 -18.27 23.57 -17.46
N TYR A 105 -18.48 22.27 -17.69
CA TYR A 105 -18.02 21.58 -18.87
C TYR A 105 -18.85 20.32 -19.15
N GLU A 106 -19.36 20.20 -20.38
CA GLU A 106 -20.01 18.99 -20.88
C GLU A 106 -18.95 17.97 -21.29
N TRP A 107 -18.84 16.87 -20.53
CA TRP A 107 -17.84 15.83 -20.75
C TRP A 107 -18.47 14.52 -21.21
N ASN A 108 -17.72 13.76 -22.00
CA ASN A 108 -18.08 12.41 -22.44
C ASN A 108 -17.34 11.35 -21.63
N LEU A 109 -18.03 10.24 -21.37
CA LEU A 109 -17.49 9.05 -20.74
C LEU A 109 -16.31 8.47 -21.55
N ALA A 110 -15.26 8.04 -20.84
CA ALA A 110 -14.07 7.40 -21.39
C ALA A 110 -13.30 8.26 -22.42
N GLN A 111 -13.49 9.58 -22.40
CA GLN A 111 -12.71 10.52 -23.19
C GLN A 111 -11.54 11.05 -22.34
N PRO A 112 -10.33 11.24 -22.91
CA PRO A 112 -9.24 11.87 -22.22
C PRO A 112 -9.43 13.39 -22.09
N TYR A 113 -8.96 13.96 -20.98
CA TYR A 113 -8.95 15.39 -20.72
C TYR A 113 -7.64 15.84 -20.08
N ILE A 114 -7.16 17.02 -20.47
CA ILE A 114 -6.11 17.75 -19.76
C ILE A 114 -6.79 18.89 -19.01
N ILE A 115 -6.66 18.88 -17.69
CA ILE A 115 -7.21 19.90 -16.81
C ILE A 115 -6.09 20.83 -16.39
N GLY A 116 -6.21 22.12 -16.72
CA GLY A 116 -5.23 23.14 -16.38
C GLY A 116 -5.74 24.09 -15.30
N ILE A 117 -4.88 24.43 -14.34
CA ILE A 117 -5.08 25.44 -13.32
C ILE A 117 -3.96 26.47 -13.45
N THR A 118 -4.32 27.74 -13.59
CA THR A 118 -3.37 28.86 -13.69
C THR A 118 -3.48 29.76 -12.48
N ILE A 119 -2.34 30.12 -11.91
CA ILE A 119 -2.23 31.00 -10.75
C ILE A 119 -1.92 32.46 -11.16
N GLU A 120 -1.89 33.38 -10.21
CA GLU A 120 -1.82 34.84 -10.42
C GLU A 120 -0.58 35.31 -11.18
N ASP A 121 0.53 34.58 -11.08
CA ASP A 121 1.78 34.89 -11.79
C ASP A 121 1.82 34.36 -13.24
N GLY A 122 0.75 33.66 -13.67
CA GLY A 122 0.62 33.07 -15.00
C GLY A 122 1.19 31.66 -15.13
N THR A 123 1.74 31.08 -14.06
CA THR A 123 2.20 29.69 -14.05
C THR A 123 1.00 28.75 -14.16
N ARG A 124 1.08 27.79 -15.09
CA ARG A 124 0.03 26.79 -15.33
C ARG A 124 0.49 25.42 -14.88
N PHE A 125 -0.37 24.75 -14.12
CA PHE A 125 -0.22 23.37 -13.67
C PHE A 125 -1.32 22.55 -14.32
N GLU A 126 -0.98 21.34 -14.78
CA GLU A 126 -1.93 20.50 -15.49
C GLU A 126 -1.93 19.06 -14.98
N LYS A 127 -3.07 18.39 -15.16
CA LYS A 127 -3.23 16.96 -14.92
C LYS A 127 -3.97 16.33 -16.09
N GLU A 128 -3.36 15.29 -16.64
CA GLU A 128 -4.00 14.44 -17.65
C GLU A 128 -4.90 13.41 -16.96
N ILE A 129 -6.10 13.24 -17.53
CA ILE A 129 -7.05 12.20 -17.19
C ILE A 129 -7.19 11.33 -18.43
N GLU A 130 -6.72 10.09 -18.36
CA GLU A 130 -6.73 9.17 -19.51
C GLU A 130 -8.15 8.83 -19.98
N ALA A 131 -9.08 8.68 -19.04
CA ALA A 131 -10.46 8.32 -19.31
C ALA A 131 -11.39 8.91 -18.25
N ALA A 132 -12.21 9.90 -18.63
CA ALA A 132 -13.20 10.47 -17.73
C ALA A 132 -14.26 9.46 -17.31
N ALA A 133 -14.60 9.47 -16.03
CA ALA A 133 -15.63 8.62 -15.46
C ALA A 133 -16.46 9.40 -14.42
N PRO A 134 -17.77 9.09 -14.29
CA PRO A 134 -18.61 9.72 -13.30
C PRO A 134 -18.05 9.47 -11.90
N ALA A 135 -18.01 10.53 -11.08
CA ALA A 135 -17.62 10.40 -9.70
C ALA A 135 -18.51 9.36 -8.97
N LEU A 136 -17.88 8.46 -8.20
CA LEU A 136 -18.63 7.44 -7.46
C LEU A 136 -19.52 8.08 -6.40
N LYS A 137 -20.82 7.88 -6.51
CA LYS A 137 -21.80 8.25 -5.48
C LYS A 137 -22.02 7.05 -4.55
N PRO A 138 -21.77 7.18 -3.23
CA PRO A 138 -22.01 6.11 -2.28
C PRO A 138 -23.46 5.63 -2.37
N SER A 139 -23.64 4.35 -2.68
CA SER A 139 -24.94 3.70 -2.76
C SER A 139 -24.85 2.29 -2.22
N PHE A 140 -25.98 1.74 -1.77
CA PHE A 140 -26.03 0.38 -1.24
C PHE A 140 -25.61 -0.66 -2.29
N ASP A 141 -25.99 -0.45 -3.56
CA ASP A 141 -25.60 -1.32 -4.67
C ASP A 141 -24.09 -1.31 -4.91
N LEU A 142 -23.45 -0.14 -4.81
CA LEU A 142 -22.00 -0.01 -4.96
C LEU A 142 -21.24 -0.64 -3.78
N VAL A 143 -21.76 -0.54 -2.56
CA VAL A 143 -21.20 -1.25 -1.38
C VAL A 143 -21.24 -2.76 -1.60
N ILE A 144 -22.36 -3.30 -2.08
CA ILE A 144 -22.48 -4.72 -2.40
C ILE A 144 -21.54 -5.11 -3.53
N PHE A 145 -21.47 -4.30 -4.59
CA PHE A 145 -20.59 -4.54 -5.73
C PHE A 145 -19.13 -4.69 -5.29
N PHE A 146 -18.60 -3.76 -4.50
CA PHE A 146 -17.23 -3.87 -3.96
C PHE A 146 -17.06 -5.08 -3.04
N ALA A 147 -18.07 -5.46 -2.26
CA ALA A 147 -18.01 -6.67 -1.44
C ALA A 147 -17.95 -7.95 -2.26
N VAL A 148 -18.69 -7.99 -3.38
CA VAL A 148 -18.65 -9.10 -4.33
C VAL A 148 -17.28 -9.18 -4.98
N ILE A 149 -16.74 -8.07 -5.48
CA ILE A 149 -15.39 -8.02 -6.07
C ILE A 149 -14.33 -8.46 -5.05
N GLY A 150 -14.32 -7.91 -3.84
CA GLY A 150 -13.38 -8.33 -2.80
C GLY A 150 -13.53 -9.80 -2.41
N THR A 151 -14.73 -10.38 -2.52
CA THR A 151 -14.95 -11.82 -2.33
C THR A 151 -14.33 -12.65 -3.46
N TYR A 152 -14.47 -12.22 -4.72
CA TYR A 152 -13.91 -12.88 -5.90
C TYR A 152 -12.38 -12.80 -5.96
N VAL A 153 -11.80 -11.72 -5.44
CA VAL A 153 -10.35 -11.48 -5.46
C VAL A 153 -9.66 -12.03 -4.22
N GLY A 154 -10.22 -11.81 -3.03
CA GLY A 154 -9.59 -12.23 -1.77
C GLY A 154 -10.08 -13.59 -1.29
N ILE A 155 -11.36 -13.71 -0.94
CA ILE A 155 -11.87 -14.89 -0.22
C ILE A 155 -11.85 -16.16 -1.08
N ILE A 156 -12.45 -16.13 -2.26
CA ILE A 156 -12.60 -17.33 -3.11
C ILE A 156 -11.24 -17.90 -3.49
N PRO A 157 -10.28 -17.11 -4.02
CA PRO A 157 -8.98 -17.63 -4.41
C PRO A 157 -8.19 -18.21 -3.25
N VAL A 158 -8.10 -17.50 -2.12
CA VAL A 158 -7.40 -18.02 -0.92
C VAL A 158 -8.02 -19.36 -0.48
N MET A 159 -9.36 -19.47 -0.49
CA MET A 159 -10.04 -20.72 -0.15
C MET A 159 -9.74 -21.84 -1.16
N ILE A 160 -9.67 -21.54 -2.45
CA ILE A 160 -9.24 -22.50 -3.49
C ILE A 160 -7.80 -22.97 -3.20
N GLY A 161 -6.90 -22.05 -2.84
CA GLY A 161 -5.54 -22.38 -2.42
C GLY A 161 -5.48 -23.33 -1.24
N LEU A 162 -6.36 -23.14 -0.24
CA LEU A 162 -6.45 -24.03 0.92
C LEU A 162 -6.89 -25.47 0.56
N LEU A 163 -7.60 -25.66 -0.56
CA LEU A 163 -7.99 -27.00 -1.05
C LEU A 163 -6.78 -27.85 -1.46
N TRP A 164 -5.59 -27.26 -1.62
CA TRP A 164 -4.35 -28.00 -1.87
C TRP A 164 -3.82 -28.74 -0.63
N LEU A 165 -4.38 -28.50 0.56
CA LEU A 165 -3.94 -29.11 1.82
C LEU A 165 -3.82 -30.66 1.76
N PRO A 166 -4.77 -31.44 1.21
CA PRO A 166 -4.65 -32.89 1.14
C PRO A 166 -3.48 -33.35 0.26
N PHE A 167 -3.18 -32.60 -0.80
CA PHE A 167 -2.04 -32.86 -1.69
C PHE A 167 -0.72 -32.56 -0.96
N ILE A 168 -0.61 -31.39 -0.32
CA ILE A 168 0.57 -30.95 0.44
C ILE A 168 0.92 -31.94 1.57
N LYS A 169 -0.09 -32.60 2.16
CA LYS A 169 0.12 -33.65 3.19
C LYS A 169 0.77 -34.93 2.68
N ARG A 170 0.70 -35.22 1.37
CA ARG A 170 1.11 -36.51 0.77
C ARG A 170 2.42 -36.44 0.00
N ILE A 171 2.90 -35.24 -0.32
CA ILE A 171 4.12 -35.06 -1.11
C ILE A 171 5.39 -35.24 -0.26
N SER A 172 6.50 -35.55 -0.94
CA SER A 172 7.81 -35.67 -0.29
C SER A 172 8.29 -34.31 0.27
N LYS A 173 9.18 -34.36 1.26
CA LYS A 173 9.79 -33.16 1.87
C LYS A 173 10.41 -32.21 0.83
N GLN A 174 11.10 -32.74 -0.17
CA GLN A 174 11.68 -31.94 -1.26
C GLN A 174 10.61 -31.22 -2.10
N LYS A 175 9.55 -31.93 -2.49
CA LYS A 175 8.44 -31.31 -3.24
C LYS A 175 7.71 -30.27 -2.39
N TYR A 176 7.53 -30.54 -1.11
CA TYR A 176 6.93 -29.61 -0.16
C TYR A 176 7.76 -28.30 -0.06
N HIS A 177 9.08 -28.40 0.07
CA HIS A 177 9.98 -27.23 0.07
C HIS A 177 9.98 -26.49 -1.26
N PHE A 178 9.89 -27.21 -2.38
CA PHE A 178 9.74 -26.60 -3.71
C PHE A 178 8.47 -25.74 -3.80
N PHE A 179 7.30 -26.27 -3.43
CA PHE A 179 6.04 -25.52 -3.51
C PHE A 179 6.00 -24.31 -2.56
N LEU A 180 6.58 -24.44 -1.36
CA LEU A 180 6.72 -23.31 -0.46
C LEU A 180 7.65 -22.23 -1.00
N ALA A 181 8.80 -22.62 -1.56
CA ALA A 181 9.72 -21.68 -2.17
C ALA A 181 9.14 -21.04 -3.43
N LEU A 182 8.34 -21.78 -4.21
CA LEU A 182 7.54 -21.24 -5.31
C LEU A 182 6.60 -20.15 -4.80
N THR A 183 5.88 -20.41 -3.72
CA THR A 183 4.99 -19.41 -3.10
C THR A 183 5.77 -18.16 -2.65
N ILE A 184 6.96 -18.34 -2.08
CA ILE A 184 7.85 -17.22 -1.72
C ILE A 184 8.31 -16.43 -2.96
N GLY A 185 8.65 -17.11 -4.06
CA GLY A 185 9.03 -16.46 -5.30
C GLY A 185 7.88 -15.62 -5.89
N LEU A 186 6.65 -16.17 -5.88
CA LEU A 186 5.46 -15.42 -6.29
C LEU A 186 5.26 -14.17 -5.41
N LEU A 187 5.26 -14.34 -4.08
CA LEU A 187 5.14 -13.25 -3.11
C LEU A 187 6.26 -12.20 -3.26
N PHE A 188 7.49 -12.61 -3.55
CA PHE A 188 8.59 -11.67 -3.69
C PHE A 188 8.43 -10.78 -4.93
N PHE A 189 7.96 -11.36 -6.06
CA PHE A 189 7.62 -10.57 -7.24
C PHE A 189 6.52 -9.56 -6.91
N LEU A 190 5.47 -9.99 -6.20
CA LEU A 190 4.35 -9.13 -5.82
C LEU A 190 4.73 -8.01 -4.86
N ALA A 191 5.69 -8.27 -3.97
CA ALA A 191 6.24 -7.21 -3.14
C ALA A 191 6.96 -6.14 -3.97
N ILE A 192 7.62 -6.51 -5.07
CA ILE A 192 8.24 -5.56 -6.00
C ILE A 192 7.15 -4.78 -6.74
N ASP A 193 6.16 -5.49 -7.29
CA ASP A 193 5.01 -4.91 -8.00
C ASP A 193 4.26 -3.88 -7.13
N SER A 194 3.97 -4.24 -5.88
CA SER A 194 3.34 -3.31 -4.91
C SER A 194 4.23 -2.10 -4.55
N ILE A 195 5.56 -2.23 -4.64
CA ILE A 195 6.48 -1.10 -4.43
C ILE A 195 6.44 -0.17 -5.64
N GLU A 196 6.50 -0.75 -6.85
CA GLU A 196 6.45 -0.02 -8.12
C GLU A 196 5.16 0.79 -8.20
N GLU A 197 4.01 0.14 -8.01
CA GLU A 197 2.69 0.81 -7.98
C GLU A 197 2.63 1.93 -6.92
N ALA A 198 3.19 1.71 -5.72
CA ALA A 198 3.20 2.75 -4.69
C ALA A 198 4.08 3.96 -5.06
N ILE A 199 5.15 3.74 -5.83
CA ILE A 199 6.01 4.80 -6.35
C ILE A 199 5.29 5.53 -7.48
N ASP A 200 4.68 4.80 -8.43
CA ASP A 200 3.97 5.40 -9.56
C ASP A 200 2.80 6.27 -9.10
N VAL A 201 1.95 5.76 -8.19
CA VAL A 201 0.87 6.57 -7.59
C VAL A 201 1.43 7.79 -6.85
N SER A 202 2.61 7.66 -6.25
CA SER A 202 3.25 8.80 -5.60
C SER A 202 3.74 9.84 -6.61
N ASP A 203 4.39 9.42 -7.68
CA ASP A 203 4.99 10.33 -8.65
C ASP A 203 3.90 11.05 -9.47
N GLU A 204 2.77 10.38 -9.73
CA GLU A 204 1.66 10.95 -10.50
C GLU A 204 0.68 11.79 -9.67
N SER A 205 0.50 11.46 -8.39
CA SER A 205 -0.61 11.99 -7.60
C SER A 205 -0.25 12.50 -6.21
N LEU A 206 1.00 12.38 -5.76
CA LEU A 206 1.49 13.06 -4.57
C LEU A 206 2.36 14.26 -4.90
N ALA A 207 2.16 15.31 -4.12
CA ALA A 207 3.03 16.47 -4.17
C ALA A 207 4.46 16.10 -3.77
N GLY A 208 5.46 16.67 -4.46
CA GLY A 208 6.87 16.37 -4.25
C GLY A 208 7.34 16.59 -2.81
N ILE A 209 6.69 17.48 -2.06
CA ILE A 209 6.95 17.74 -0.64
C ILE A 209 6.81 16.51 0.27
N PHE A 210 5.97 15.54 -0.10
CA PHE A 210 5.79 14.32 0.70
C PHE A 210 6.95 13.33 0.56
N ASN A 211 7.85 13.55 -0.39
CA ASN A 211 8.99 12.68 -0.67
C ASN A 211 8.56 11.21 -0.78
N GLY A 212 7.71 10.96 -1.79
CA GLY A 212 7.03 9.70 -2.07
C GLY A 212 7.85 8.44 -1.85
N THR A 213 8.99 8.36 -2.53
CA THR A 213 9.91 7.22 -2.46
C THR A 213 10.37 6.94 -1.01
N LEU A 214 10.71 7.99 -0.25
CA LEU A 214 11.12 7.83 1.16
C LEU A 214 9.94 7.45 2.05
N LEU A 215 8.74 7.99 1.78
CA LEU A 215 7.51 7.60 2.46
C LEU A 215 7.23 6.09 2.26
N VAL A 216 7.23 5.62 1.01
CA VAL A 216 7.04 4.21 0.66
C VAL A 216 8.06 3.33 1.40
N ALA A 217 9.35 3.63 1.29
CA ALA A 217 10.41 2.87 1.95
C ALA A 217 10.23 2.83 3.48
N THR A 218 9.88 3.97 4.08
CA THR A 218 9.65 4.08 5.53
C THR A 218 8.47 3.21 5.98
N VAL A 219 7.35 3.29 5.26
CA VAL A 219 6.12 2.57 5.58
C VAL A 219 6.31 1.06 5.42
N ILE A 220 7.02 0.61 4.37
CA ILE A 220 7.38 -0.81 4.18
C ILE A 220 8.17 -1.33 5.37
N VAL A 221 9.23 -0.62 5.78
CA VAL A 221 10.09 -1.03 6.89
C VAL A 221 9.31 -1.08 8.21
N LEU A 222 8.49 -0.06 8.49
CA LEU A 222 7.68 -0.02 9.71
C LEU A 222 6.62 -1.11 9.74
N SER A 223 5.93 -1.34 8.61
CA SER A 223 4.95 -2.42 8.45
C SER A 223 5.58 -3.79 8.68
N PHE A 224 6.70 -4.07 7.99
CA PHE A 224 7.47 -5.30 8.14
C PHE A 224 7.90 -5.52 9.60
N LEU A 225 8.52 -4.52 10.23
CA LEU A 225 9.02 -4.62 11.61
C LEU A 225 7.88 -4.81 12.62
N GLY A 226 6.78 -4.08 12.44
CA GLY A 226 5.59 -4.21 13.28
C GLY A 226 5.02 -5.62 13.22
N LEU A 227 4.73 -6.11 12.01
CA LEU A 227 4.16 -7.45 11.82
C LEU A 227 5.12 -8.56 12.26
N TYR A 228 6.42 -8.39 12.00
CA TYR A 228 7.43 -9.33 12.45
C TYR A 228 7.48 -9.41 13.99
N TYR A 229 7.47 -8.26 14.67
CA TYR A 229 7.47 -8.19 16.13
C TYR A 229 6.21 -8.83 16.74
N PHE A 230 5.03 -8.45 16.25
CA PHE A 230 3.76 -8.96 16.77
C PHE A 230 3.57 -10.45 16.46
N GLY A 231 3.99 -10.91 15.29
CA GLY A 231 3.90 -12.30 14.91
C GLY A 231 4.85 -13.21 15.69
N ASP A 232 6.09 -12.77 15.97
CA ASP A 232 7.00 -13.53 16.86
C ASP A 232 6.42 -13.65 18.28
N LYS A 233 5.79 -12.58 18.78
CA LYS A 233 5.10 -12.57 20.08
C LYS A 233 3.88 -13.52 20.09
N LEU A 234 3.13 -13.61 18.99
CA LEU A 234 2.01 -14.53 18.82
C LEU A 234 2.48 -16.00 18.89
N VAL A 235 3.55 -16.34 18.16
CA VAL A 235 4.11 -17.71 18.14
C VAL A 235 4.67 -18.08 19.51
N LYS A 236 5.36 -17.18 20.21
CA LYS A 236 5.86 -17.41 21.58
C LYS A 236 4.74 -17.65 22.59
N LYS A 237 3.58 -17.01 22.41
CA LYS A 237 2.40 -17.19 23.29
C LYS A 237 1.53 -18.39 22.91
N ALA A 238 1.85 -19.15 21.86
CA ALA A 238 1.00 -20.24 21.37
C ALA A 238 0.65 -21.27 22.45
N ASP A 239 1.63 -21.66 23.28
CA ASP A 239 1.42 -22.63 24.37
C ASP A 239 0.44 -22.09 25.43
N SER A 240 0.56 -20.82 25.81
CA SER A 240 -0.36 -20.16 26.75
C SER A 240 -1.79 -20.01 26.20
N LEU A 241 -1.92 -19.86 24.88
CA LEU A 241 -3.20 -19.77 24.17
C LEU A 241 -3.83 -21.13 23.85
N LYS A 242 -3.17 -22.25 24.22
CA LYS A 242 -3.57 -23.63 23.86
C LYS A 242 -3.71 -23.83 22.34
N ILE A 243 -2.87 -23.14 21.55
CA ILE A 243 -2.81 -23.25 20.10
C ILE A 243 -1.49 -23.95 19.73
N THR A 244 -1.54 -24.90 18.81
CA THR A 244 -0.32 -25.56 18.33
C THR A 244 0.52 -24.58 17.50
N LYS A 245 1.86 -24.64 17.60
CA LYS A 245 2.77 -23.77 16.82
C LYS A 245 2.43 -23.65 15.32
N PRO A 246 2.09 -24.73 14.58
CA PRO A 246 1.76 -24.59 13.16
C PRO A 246 0.48 -23.77 12.90
N VAL A 247 -0.51 -23.83 13.81
CA VAL A 247 -1.72 -23.00 13.72
C VAL A 247 -1.40 -21.54 14.03
N ALA A 248 -0.50 -21.26 14.97
CA ALA A 248 -0.05 -19.89 15.25
C ALA A 248 0.71 -19.28 14.07
N ILE A 249 1.55 -20.08 13.39
CA ILE A 249 2.26 -19.66 12.17
C ILE A 249 1.28 -19.44 11.03
N ALA A 250 0.31 -20.35 10.82
CA ALA A 250 -0.74 -20.16 9.82
C ALA A 250 -1.54 -18.89 10.07
N LEU A 251 -1.85 -18.56 11.33
CA LEU A 251 -2.53 -17.33 11.71
C LEU A 251 -1.69 -16.09 11.39
N MET A 252 -0.38 -16.12 11.73
CA MET A 252 0.53 -15.03 11.39
C MET A 252 0.60 -14.80 9.87
N ILE A 253 0.71 -15.87 9.09
CA ILE A 253 0.70 -15.82 7.62
C ILE A 253 -0.63 -15.23 7.11
N SER A 254 -1.77 -15.70 7.66
CA SER A 254 -3.10 -15.23 7.25
C SER A 254 -3.33 -13.75 7.57
N ILE A 255 -2.80 -13.25 8.68
CA ILE A 255 -2.88 -11.83 9.05
C ILE A 255 -2.01 -10.98 8.10
N GLY A 256 -0.78 -11.41 7.82
CA GLY A 256 0.11 -10.72 6.89
C GLY A 256 -0.48 -10.64 5.48
N ILE A 257 -0.98 -11.77 4.97
CA ILE A 257 -1.72 -11.83 3.71
C ILE A 257 -2.96 -10.94 3.75
N GLY A 258 -3.75 -10.98 4.84
CA GLY A 258 -4.92 -10.12 4.96
C GLY A 258 -4.59 -8.64 4.88
N ILE A 259 -3.48 -8.21 5.46
CA ILE A 259 -3.05 -6.81 5.36
C ILE A 259 -2.60 -6.46 3.93
N HIS A 260 -1.97 -7.39 3.21
CA HIS A 260 -1.67 -7.21 1.79
C HIS A 260 -2.94 -7.12 0.93
N ASN A 261 -3.89 -8.04 1.12
CA ASN A 261 -5.15 -8.08 0.37
C ASN A 261 -6.03 -6.86 0.65
N PHE A 262 -5.87 -6.19 1.80
CA PHE A 262 -6.45 -4.87 2.01
C PHE A 262 -5.92 -3.84 0.99
N GLY A 263 -4.61 -3.83 0.74
CA GLY A 263 -3.98 -2.97 -0.26
C GLY A 263 -4.47 -3.26 -1.68
N GLU A 264 -4.59 -4.54 -2.06
CA GLU A 264 -5.16 -4.95 -3.35
C GLU A 264 -6.60 -4.48 -3.54
N GLY A 265 -7.42 -4.70 -2.50
CA GLY A 265 -8.79 -4.21 -2.48
C GLY A 265 -8.82 -2.70 -2.71
N LEU A 266 -7.95 -1.96 -2.01
CA LEU A 266 -7.85 -0.52 -2.14
C LEU A 266 -7.47 -0.09 -3.56
N ALA A 267 -6.50 -0.75 -4.20
CA ALA A 267 -6.12 -0.50 -5.59
C ALA A 267 -7.29 -0.76 -6.55
N ILE A 268 -8.01 -1.87 -6.39
CA ILE A 268 -9.20 -2.18 -7.20
C ILE A 268 -10.29 -1.12 -7.01
N GLY A 269 -10.59 -0.75 -5.75
CA GLY A 269 -11.58 0.28 -5.43
C GLY A 269 -11.24 1.62 -6.07
N ALA A 270 -9.96 2.01 -5.99
CA ALA A 270 -9.42 3.22 -6.61
C ALA A 270 -9.52 3.19 -8.14
N ALA A 271 -9.08 2.10 -8.77
CA ALA A 271 -9.11 1.90 -10.22
C ALA A 271 -10.54 2.00 -10.78
N ILE A 272 -11.52 1.41 -10.08
CA ILE A 272 -12.94 1.52 -10.40
C ILE A 272 -13.42 2.96 -10.20
N GLY A 273 -12.94 3.63 -9.16
CA GLY A 273 -13.28 5.03 -8.84
C GLY A 273 -12.83 6.04 -9.89
N ILE A 274 -11.67 5.82 -10.51
CA ILE A 274 -11.21 6.61 -11.66
C ILE A 274 -11.78 6.11 -13.00
N GLY A 275 -12.58 5.04 -12.97
CA GLY A 275 -13.28 4.45 -14.12
C GLY A 275 -12.39 3.79 -15.17
N SER A 276 -11.16 3.41 -14.82
CA SER A 276 -10.28 2.66 -15.71
C SER A 276 -10.70 1.19 -15.75
N ILE A 277 -11.51 0.82 -16.75
CA ILE A 277 -12.03 -0.56 -16.91
C ILE A 277 -10.90 -1.56 -17.15
N ALA A 278 -9.96 -1.20 -18.04
CA ALA A 278 -8.84 -2.08 -18.37
C ALA A 278 -7.95 -2.33 -17.15
N PHE A 279 -7.55 -1.27 -16.45
CA PHE A 279 -6.73 -1.38 -15.24
C PHE A 279 -7.45 -2.13 -14.13
N SER A 280 -8.73 -1.83 -13.88
CA SER A 280 -9.54 -2.56 -12.89
C SER A 280 -9.63 -4.06 -13.20
N THR A 281 -9.80 -4.42 -14.49
CA THR A 281 -9.90 -5.83 -14.92
C THR A 281 -8.55 -6.54 -14.76
N PHE A 282 -7.46 -5.89 -15.15
CA PHE A 282 -6.10 -6.36 -14.94
C PHE A 282 -5.86 -6.68 -13.46
N LEU A 283 -6.13 -5.72 -12.57
CA LEU A 283 -5.96 -5.89 -11.13
C LEU A 283 -6.84 -7.03 -10.58
N ILE A 284 -8.12 -7.09 -10.94
CA ILE A 284 -9.03 -8.15 -10.44
C ILE A 284 -8.55 -9.55 -10.86
N VAL A 285 -8.14 -9.72 -12.13
CA VAL A 285 -7.71 -11.03 -12.65
C VAL A 285 -6.34 -11.41 -12.09
N GLY A 286 -5.37 -10.50 -12.16
CA GLY A 286 -4.04 -10.68 -11.59
C GLY A 286 -4.13 -11.02 -10.11
N PHE A 287 -4.94 -10.26 -9.36
CA PHE A 287 -5.10 -10.45 -7.93
C PHE A 287 -5.88 -11.71 -7.54
N ALA A 288 -6.81 -12.18 -8.37
CA ALA A 288 -7.45 -13.46 -8.12
C ALA A 288 -6.48 -14.65 -8.33
N LEU A 289 -5.60 -14.56 -9.33
CA LEU A 289 -4.69 -15.66 -9.68
C LEU A 289 -3.63 -15.90 -8.59
N HIS A 290 -2.93 -14.86 -8.15
CA HIS A 290 -1.90 -15.01 -7.13
C HIS A 290 -2.46 -15.29 -5.72
N ASN A 291 -3.65 -14.77 -5.34
CA ASN A 291 -4.30 -15.08 -4.06
C ASN A 291 -4.65 -16.57 -3.91
N THR A 292 -4.80 -17.28 -5.04
CA THR A 292 -4.90 -18.75 -5.02
C THR A 292 -3.64 -19.41 -4.45
N THR A 293 -2.48 -18.83 -4.68
CA THR A 293 -1.19 -19.37 -4.20
C THR A 293 -0.92 -19.03 -2.75
N GLU A 294 -1.48 -17.94 -2.24
CA GLU A 294 -1.42 -17.57 -0.82
C GLU A 294 -2.12 -18.58 0.09
N GLY A 295 -3.20 -19.20 -0.37
CA GLY A 295 -3.85 -20.30 0.35
C GLY A 295 -2.90 -21.50 0.57
N ILE A 296 -1.94 -21.73 -0.33
CA ILE A 296 -0.88 -22.75 -0.16
C ILE A 296 0.04 -22.36 0.99
N ALA A 297 0.42 -21.08 1.10
CA ALA A 297 1.25 -20.57 2.19
C ALA A 297 0.64 -20.84 3.57
N ILE A 298 -0.68 -20.65 3.70
CA ILE A 298 -1.45 -20.90 4.92
C ILE A 298 -1.60 -22.40 5.17
N ALA A 299 -1.91 -23.18 4.12
CA ALA A 299 -2.11 -24.62 4.20
C ALA A 299 -0.83 -25.37 4.62
N ALA A 300 0.34 -24.84 4.27
CA ALA A 300 1.62 -25.50 4.49
C ALA A 300 1.93 -25.80 5.98
N PRO A 301 1.98 -24.83 6.91
CA PRO A 301 2.15 -25.14 8.33
C PRO A 301 0.97 -25.98 8.87
N MET A 302 -0.26 -25.71 8.43
CA MET A 302 -1.45 -26.50 8.81
C MET A 302 -1.34 -27.98 8.40
N SER A 303 -0.55 -28.30 7.38
CA SER A 303 -0.32 -29.69 6.93
C SER A 303 0.41 -30.54 7.97
N ARG A 304 1.15 -29.92 8.91
CA ARG A 304 1.90 -30.59 9.98
C ARG A 304 1.10 -30.78 11.27
N GLY A 305 -0.17 -30.39 11.27
CA GLY A 305 -1.10 -30.59 12.37
C GLY A 305 -2.26 -31.53 12.03
N LYS A 306 -3.11 -31.78 13.03
CA LYS A 306 -4.43 -32.39 12.83
C LYS A 306 -5.27 -31.48 11.93
N LEU A 307 -6.03 -32.06 11.00
CA LEU A 307 -6.91 -31.29 10.13
C LEU A 307 -8.01 -30.63 10.96
N MET A 308 -8.13 -29.30 10.86
CA MET A 308 -9.15 -28.51 11.55
C MET A 308 -9.86 -27.62 10.52
N LEU A 309 -10.84 -28.17 9.81
CA LEU A 309 -11.51 -27.48 8.70
C LEU A 309 -12.06 -26.10 9.09
N GLY A 310 -12.68 -25.98 10.27
CA GLY A 310 -13.18 -24.69 10.76
C GLY A 310 -12.07 -23.66 10.99
N LYS A 311 -10.90 -24.07 11.49
CA LYS A 311 -9.75 -23.16 11.62
C LYS A 311 -9.17 -22.79 10.26
N LEU A 312 -9.11 -23.74 9.33
CA LEU A 312 -8.61 -23.49 7.97
C LEU A 312 -9.49 -22.47 7.25
N ALA A 313 -10.81 -22.62 7.33
CA ALA A 313 -11.77 -21.65 6.80
C ALA A 313 -11.62 -20.27 7.49
N ALA A 314 -11.48 -20.23 8.82
CA ALA A 314 -11.24 -18.97 9.52
C ALA A 314 -9.96 -18.27 9.05
N MET A 315 -8.87 -19.02 8.83
CA MET A 315 -7.63 -18.46 8.27
C MET A 315 -7.84 -17.89 6.87
N GLY A 316 -8.53 -18.61 6.00
CA GLY A 316 -8.87 -18.12 4.66
C GLY A 316 -9.73 -16.85 4.70
N LEU A 317 -10.66 -16.73 5.65
CA LEU A 317 -11.45 -15.50 5.83
C LEU A 317 -10.59 -14.34 6.37
N ILE A 318 -9.68 -14.60 7.31
CA ILE A 318 -8.76 -13.57 7.82
C ILE A 318 -7.85 -13.03 6.71
N ALA A 319 -7.41 -13.91 5.81
CA ALA A 319 -6.58 -13.56 4.66
C ALA A 319 -7.39 -12.87 3.53
N GLY A 320 -8.57 -13.37 3.19
CA GLY A 320 -9.31 -12.88 2.01
C GLY A 320 -10.28 -11.72 2.27
N SER A 321 -10.92 -11.66 3.43
CA SER A 321 -11.96 -10.64 3.70
C SER A 321 -11.44 -9.20 3.70
N PRO A 322 -10.20 -8.90 4.12
CA PRO A 322 -9.63 -7.55 4.02
C PRO A 322 -9.71 -6.90 2.65
N ALA A 323 -9.71 -7.68 1.55
CA ALA A 323 -9.90 -7.15 0.19
C ALA A 323 -11.24 -6.42 0.02
N ILE A 324 -12.29 -6.86 0.71
CA ILE A 324 -13.60 -6.19 0.70
C ILE A 324 -13.48 -4.79 1.32
N PHE A 325 -12.84 -4.71 2.49
CA PHE A 325 -12.65 -3.45 3.19
C PHE A 325 -11.73 -2.52 2.41
N GLY A 326 -10.66 -3.06 1.81
CA GLY A 326 -9.81 -2.35 0.88
C GLY A 326 -10.63 -1.73 -0.25
N ALA A 327 -11.45 -2.51 -0.94
CA ALA A 327 -12.28 -2.03 -2.06
C ALA A 327 -13.26 -0.94 -1.65
N TRP A 328 -13.84 -1.01 -0.46
CA TRP A 328 -14.65 0.08 0.07
C TRP A 328 -13.84 1.34 0.36
N VAL A 329 -12.68 1.23 1.01
CA VAL A 329 -11.84 2.40 1.29
C VAL A 329 -11.34 3.02 -0.01
N GLY A 330 -10.83 2.22 -0.94
CA GLY A 330 -10.36 2.68 -2.24
C GLY A 330 -11.47 3.25 -3.12
N GLY A 331 -12.69 2.74 -3.03
CA GLY A 331 -13.81 3.23 -3.82
C GLY A 331 -14.51 4.48 -3.27
N PHE A 332 -14.59 4.63 -1.94
CA PHE A 332 -15.37 5.71 -1.31
C PHE A 332 -14.52 6.82 -0.69
N VAL A 333 -13.29 6.52 -0.28
CA VAL A 333 -12.42 7.42 0.50
C VAL A 333 -11.02 7.43 -0.10
N TYR A 334 -10.94 7.40 -1.44
CA TYR A 334 -9.66 7.44 -2.13
C TYR A 334 -8.92 8.75 -1.82
N SER A 335 -7.66 8.63 -1.45
CA SER A 335 -6.70 9.71 -1.39
C SER A 335 -5.35 9.16 -1.84
N PRO A 336 -4.62 9.82 -2.76
CA PRO A 336 -3.31 9.35 -3.21
C PRO A 336 -2.37 9.03 -2.04
N PHE A 337 -2.36 9.86 -1.00
CA PHE A 337 -1.53 9.68 0.19
C PHE A 337 -1.85 8.39 0.94
N THR A 338 -3.14 8.13 1.15
CA THR A 338 -3.62 6.92 1.80
C THR A 338 -3.32 5.68 0.97
N SER A 339 -3.44 5.78 -0.36
CA SER A 339 -3.13 4.68 -1.29
C SER A 339 -1.66 4.28 -1.24
N VAL A 340 -0.76 5.26 -1.34
CA VAL A 340 0.70 5.02 -1.22
C VAL A 340 1.05 4.36 0.11
N ILE A 341 0.46 4.82 1.22
CA ILE A 341 0.67 4.20 2.53
C ILE A 341 0.17 2.75 2.55
N PHE A 342 -1.03 2.46 2.07
CA PHE A 342 -1.60 1.11 2.16
C PHE A 342 -0.91 0.10 1.24
N LEU A 343 -0.53 0.51 0.03
CA LEU A 343 0.29 -0.31 -0.87
C LEU A 343 1.65 -0.64 -0.23
N ALA A 344 2.31 0.37 0.34
CA ALA A 344 3.57 0.20 1.08
C ALA A 344 3.41 -0.70 2.33
N ILE A 345 2.30 -0.57 3.06
CA ILE A 345 1.96 -1.47 4.18
C ILE A 345 1.84 -2.92 3.67
N GLY A 346 1.14 -3.12 2.55
CA GLY A 346 0.96 -4.41 1.91
C GLY A 346 2.29 -5.06 1.52
N ALA A 347 3.17 -4.33 0.83
CA ALA A 347 4.52 -4.81 0.50
C ALA A 347 5.33 -5.21 1.75
N GLY A 348 5.29 -4.39 2.82
CA GLY A 348 5.90 -4.72 4.11
C GLY A 348 5.33 -6.00 4.74
N ALA A 349 4.03 -6.22 4.62
CA ALA A 349 3.37 -7.44 5.09
C ALA A 349 3.79 -8.68 4.30
N ILE A 350 3.93 -8.57 2.98
CA ILE A 350 4.44 -9.66 2.14
C ILE A 350 5.87 -10.04 2.53
N PHE A 351 6.77 -9.06 2.70
CA PHE A 351 8.14 -9.35 3.15
C PHE A 351 8.15 -10.09 4.50
N GLN A 352 7.26 -9.71 5.41
CA GLN A 352 7.12 -10.40 6.68
C GLN A 352 6.69 -11.85 6.47
N VAL A 353 5.69 -12.11 5.62
CA VAL A 353 5.21 -13.46 5.31
C VAL A 353 6.32 -14.30 4.67
N ILE A 354 7.08 -13.75 3.72
CA ILE A 354 8.24 -14.39 3.10
C ILE A 354 9.24 -14.85 4.16
N VAL A 355 9.60 -13.98 5.11
CA VAL A 355 10.53 -14.31 6.19
C VAL A 355 9.99 -15.45 7.07
N VAL A 356 8.69 -15.48 7.33
CA VAL A 356 8.06 -16.56 8.12
C VAL A 356 8.12 -17.89 7.39
N ILE A 357 7.77 -17.93 6.10
CA ILE A 357 7.80 -19.17 5.32
C ILE A 357 9.25 -19.65 5.17
N MET A 358 10.20 -18.74 4.93
CA MET A 358 11.63 -19.09 4.86
C MET A 358 12.16 -19.69 6.17
N LYS A 359 11.77 -19.12 7.32
CA LYS A 359 12.08 -19.71 8.63
C LYS A 359 11.45 -21.09 8.80
N TRP A 360 10.20 -21.25 8.39
CA TRP A 360 9.51 -22.54 8.45
C TRP A 360 10.21 -23.62 7.63
N ILE A 361 10.58 -23.32 6.38
CA ILE A 361 11.37 -24.24 5.52
C ILE A 361 12.68 -24.60 6.21
N ARG A 362 13.38 -23.60 6.78
CA ARG A 362 14.68 -23.81 7.44
C ARG A 362 14.57 -24.70 8.68
N GLU A 363 13.53 -24.53 9.49
CA GLU A 363 13.29 -25.32 10.71
C GLU A 363 12.89 -26.77 10.40
N GLU A 364 12.16 -27.01 9.31
CA GLU A 364 11.77 -28.35 8.88
C GLU A 364 12.86 -29.07 8.08
N GLY A 365 13.69 -28.30 7.36
CA GLY A 365 14.83 -28.75 6.56
C GLY A 365 16.10 -29.02 7.37
N ASP A 366 17.21 -29.19 6.65
CA ASP A 366 18.54 -29.40 7.26
C ASP A 366 19.22 -28.05 7.58
N LYS A 367 18.40 -27.04 7.92
CA LYS A 367 18.80 -25.63 8.16
C LYS A 367 19.47 -24.92 6.98
N ASN A 368 19.49 -25.52 5.79
CA ASN A 368 20.04 -24.97 4.57
C ASN A 368 18.93 -24.55 3.58
N LEU A 369 18.98 -23.32 3.09
CA LEU A 369 18.05 -22.76 2.11
C LEU A 369 18.55 -22.90 0.66
N SER A 370 19.79 -23.35 0.45
CA SER A 370 20.39 -23.52 -0.89
C SER A 370 20.08 -24.87 -1.56
N SER A 371 19.08 -25.61 -1.07
CA SER A 371 18.67 -26.86 -1.72
C SER A 371 18.10 -26.58 -3.12
N ALA A 372 18.32 -27.51 -4.06
CA ALA A 372 17.81 -27.38 -5.43
C ALA A 372 16.29 -27.16 -5.47
N ALA A 373 15.53 -27.80 -4.56
CA ALA A 373 14.09 -27.62 -4.44
C ALA A 373 13.70 -26.17 -4.08
N VAL A 374 14.39 -25.55 -3.12
CA VAL A 374 14.10 -24.18 -2.69
C VAL A 374 14.50 -23.18 -3.78
N VAL A 375 15.71 -23.30 -4.34
CA VAL A 375 16.20 -22.37 -5.37
C VAL A 375 15.35 -22.46 -6.64
N SER A 376 15.06 -23.68 -7.12
CA SER A 376 14.21 -23.85 -8.31
C SER A 376 12.76 -23.44 -8.05
N GLY A 377 12.22 -23.71 -6.85
CA GLY A 377 10.89 -23.27 -6.47
C GLY A 377 10.78 -21.74 -6.54
N PHE A 378 11.67 -21.03 -5.86
CA PHE A 378 11.71 -19.56 -5.88
C PHE A 378 11.84 -19.01 -7.29
N ALA A 379 12.78 -19.52 -8.09
CA ALA A 379 12.99 -19.07 -9.47
C ALA A 379 11.78 -19.33 -10.37
N VAL A 380 11.12 -20.49 -10.24
CA VAL A 380 9.89 -20.79 -10.97
C VAL A 380 8.75 -19.89 -10.52
N GLY A 381 8.63 -19.58 -9.23
CA GLY A 381 7.67 -18.59 -8.73
C GLY A 381 7.86 -17.23 -9.39
N MET A 382 9.09 -16.69 -9.34
CA MET A 382 9.41 -15.43 -10.03
C MET A 382 9.08 -15.48 -11.53
N LEU A 383 9.43 -16.58 -12.22
CA LEU A 383 9.16 -16.74 -13.65
C LEU A 383 7.66 -16.81 -13.95
N VAL A 384 6.86 -17.49 -13.11
CA VAL A 384 5.42 -17.58 -13.29
C VAL A 384 4.77 -16.20 -13.17
N MET A 385 5.15 -15.39 -12.17
CA MET A 385 4.61 -14.03 -12.04
C MET A 385 5.04 -13.14 -13.21
N TYR A 386 6.31 -13.19 -13.60
CA TYR A 386 6.81 -12.43 -14.76
C TYR A 386 6.09 -12.80 -16.06
N LEU A 387 5.83 -14.09 -16.30
CA LEU A 387 5.06 -14.50 -17.48
C LEU A 387 3.59 -14.07 -17.37
N THR A 388 3.03 -14.04 -16.17
CA THR A 388 1.65 -13.58 -15.93
C THR A 388 1.54 -12.08 -16.21
N SER A 389 2.52 -11.27 -15.78
CA SER A 389 2.53 -9.82 -16.02
C SER A 389 2.75 -9.41 -17.48
N ILE A 390 3.09 -10.36 -18.38
CA ILE A 390 3.14 -10.13 -19.83
C ILE A 390 1.79 -10.44 -20.49
N LEU A 391 1.01 -11.35 -19.92
CA LEU A 391 -0.20 -11.92 -20.52
C LEU A 391 -1.47 -11.18 -20.13
N VAL A 392 -1.48 -10.64 -18.91
CA VAL A 392 -2.49 -9.72 -18.40
C VAL A 392 -1.91 -8.33 -18.62
#